data_AF-D2R8L4-F1
#
_entry.id   AF-D2R8L4-F1
#
_cell.length_a   1.000
_cell.length_b   1.000
_cell.length_c   1.000
_cell.angle_alpha   90.00
_cell.angle_beta   90.00
_cell.angle_gamma   90.00
#
_symmetry.space_group_name_H-M   'P 1'
#
loop_
_entity.id
_entity.type
_entity.pdbx_description
1 polymer ?
#
loop_
_entity_poly.entity_id
_entity_poly.type
_entity_poly.pdbx_seq_one_letter_code
_entity_poly.pdbx_strand_id
1 'polypeptide(L)'
;MGLPQMLAQWLVTDRVAQLAEKIAVRSRMQVWQRVAHRLPAMQGAEAKGYVRSRAVMPITAETEKLLAEENMSSPKLRDALIPAAVEAMVRMLCDSRSRVIKTQPGKRRVA
;
A
#
# COMPACT_ATOMS: atom_id res chain seq x y z
N MET A 1 -9.11 -19.56 -24.26
CA MET A 1 -8.65 -18.25 -23.75
C MET A 1 -7.88 -17.56 -24.85
N GLY A 2 -8.43 -16.52 -25.47
CA GLY A 2 -7.76 -15.85 -26.60
C GLY A 2 -6.68 -14.88 -26.12
N LEU A 3 -5.59 -14.76 -26.88
CA LEU A 3 -4.54 -13.74 -26.72
C LEU A 3 -5.09 -12.32 -26.43
N PRO A 4 -6.17 -11.83 -27.07
CA PRO A 4 -6.70 -10.50 -26.75
C PRO A 4 -7.26 -10.36 -25.33
N GLN A 5 -7.81 -11.43 -24.71
CA GLN A 5 -8.25 -11.37 -23.32
C GLN A 5 -7.08 -11.30 -22.33
N MET A 6 -5.96 -11.96 -22.62
CA MET A 6 -4.77 -11.91 -21.77
C MET A 6 -4.15 -10.51 -21.77
N LEU A 7 -4.04 -9.87 -22.94
CA LEU A 7 -3.53 -8.50 -23.07
C LEU A 7 -4.43 -7.48 -22.35
N ALA A 8 -5.75 -7.62 -22.49
CA ALA A 8 -6.70 -6.75 -21.79
C ALA A 8 -6.61 -6.89 -20.26
N GLN A 9 -6.46 -8.12 -19.74
CA GLN A 9 -6.25 -8.34 -18.30
C GLN A 9 -4.94 -7.74 -17.81
N TRP A 10 -3.88 -7.81 -18.61
CA TRP A 10 -2.58 -7.27 -18.25
C TRP A 10 -2.61 -5.74 -18.13
N LEU A 11 -3.22 -5.06 -19.13
CA LEU A 11 -3.39 -3.60 -19.13
C LEU A 11 -4.26 -3.11 -17.96
N VAL A 12 -5.34 -3.84 -17.64
CA VAL A 12 -6.20 -3.52 -16.49
C VAL A 12 -5.43 -3.68 -15.17
N THR A 13 -4.59 -4.71 -15.06
CA THR A 13 -3.79 -4.95 -13.85
C THR A 13 -2.77 -3.83 -13.62
N ASP A 14 -2.11 -3.35 -14.68
CA ASP A 14 -1.14 -2.25 -14.58
C ASP A 14 -1.82 -0.93 -14.17
N ARG A 15 -2.98 -0.62 -14.76
CA ARG A 15 -3.74 0.58 -14.37
C ARG A 15 -4.21 0.52 -12.92
N VAL A 16 -4.69 -0.64 -12.45
CA VAL A 16 -5.09 -0.83 -11.05
C VAL A 16 -3.90 -0.65 -10.12
N ALA A 17 -2.72 -1.16 -10.48
CA ALA A 17 -1.49 -1.00 -9.69
C ALA A 17 -1.08 0.47 -9.57
N GLN A 18 -1.10 1.23 -10.68
CA GLN A 18 -0.77 2.66 -10.68
C GLN A 18 -1.74 3.48 -9.84
N LEU A 19 -3.04 3.23 -9.98
CA LEU A 19 -4.07 3.90 -9.17
C LEU A 19 -3.96 3.53 -7.69
N ALA A 20 -3.70 2.26 -7.38
CA ALA A 20 -3.47 1.80 -6.02
C ALA A 20 -2.26 2.50 -5.37
N GLU A 21 -1.17 2.67 -6.10
CA GLU A 21 0.01 3.40 -5.62
C GLU A 21 -0.30 4.88 -5.38
N LYS A 22 -1.02 5.53 -6.30
CA LYS A 22 -1.49 6.91 -6.14
C LYS A 22 -2.36 7.07 -4.87
N ILE A 23 -3.31 6.16 -4.63
CA ILE A 23 -4.14 6.14 -3.42
C ILE A 23 -3.28 5.94 -2.17
N ALA A 24 -2.31 5.03 -2.21
CA ALA A 24 -1.40 4.78 -1.10
C ALA A 24 -0.56 6.02 -0.77
N VAL A 25 -0.01 6.71 -1.77
CA VAL A 25 0.76 7.95 -1.56
C VAL A 25 -0.09 9.03 -0.92
N ARG A 26 -1.31 9.29 -1.44
CA ARG A 26 -2.24 10.28 -0.87
C ARG A 26 -2.66 9.94 0.57
N SER A 27 -2.86 8.66 0.86
CA SER A 27 -3.27 8.16 2.18
C SER A 27 -2.13 8.07 3.20
N ARG A 28 -0.87 8.21 2.77
CA ARG A 28 0.32 7.91 3.58
C ARG A 28 0.34 8.61 4.92
N MET A 29 0.11 9.91 4.94
CA MET A 29 0.17 10.69 6.20
C MET A 29 -0.91 10.26 7.18
N GLN A 30 -2.13 10.03 6.70
CA GLN A 30 -3.25 9.60 7.53
C GLN A 30 -3.05 8.19 8.10
N VAL A 31 -2.43 7.30 7.33
CA VAL A 31 -2.06 5.96 7.81
C VAL A 31 -0.90 6.05 8.79
N TRP A 32 0.14 6.84 8.49
CA TRP A 32 1.30 7.04 9.36
C TRP A 32 0.90 7.53 10.74
N GLN A 33 0.05 8.57 10.84
CA GLN A 33 -0.46 9.06 12.13
C GLN A 33 -1.11 7.96 12.98
N ARG A 34 -1.78 6.99 12.33
CA ARG A 34 -2.44 5.87 13.02
C ARG A 34 -1.48 4.77 13.45
N VAL A 35 -0.35 4.59 12.76
CA VAL A 35 0.57 3.47 13.01
C VAL A 35 1.86 3.87 13.71
N ALA A 36 2.28 5.13 13.62
CA ALA A 36 3.61 5.62 14.03
C ALA A 36 3.96 5.32 15.49
N HIS A 37 2.96 5.29 16.39
CA HIS A 37 3.17 5.08 17.82
C HIS A 37 3.51 3.61 18.18
N ARG A 38 3.04 2.64 17.40
CA ARG A 38 3.21 1.19 17.69
C ARG A 38 4.04 0.44 16.68
N LEU A 39 4.01 0.88 15.42
CA LEU A 39 4.77 0.25 14.34
C LEU A 39 6.26 0.09 14.70
N PRO A 40 6.93 1.03 15.40
CA PRO A 40 8.34 0.90 15.72
C PRO A 40 8.72 -0.36 16.50
N ALA A 41 7.84 -0.80 17.40
CA ALA A 41 8.04 -1.95 18.28
C ALA A 41 7.69 -3.30 17.64
N MET A 42 7.03 -3.30 16.48
CA MET A 42 6.56 -4.52 15.80
C MET A 42 7.56 -5.00 14.74
N GLN A 43 7.59 -6.30 14.49
CA GLN A 43 8.49 -6.91 13.50
C GLN A 43 7.75 -7.75 12.46
N GLY A 44 8.32 -7.80 11.24
CA GLY A 44 7.92 -8.72 10.19
C GLY A 44 6.42 -8.76 9.91
N ALA A 45 5.81 -9.92 10.14
CA ALA A 45 4.39 -10.17 9.85
C ALA A 45 3.44 -9.36 10.74
N GLU A 46 3.79 -9.15 12.02
CA GLU A 46 2.97 -8.39 12.97
C GLU A 46 2.83 -6.93 12.51
N ALA A 47 3.95 -6.30 12.12
CA ALA A 47 3.95 -4.95 11.59
C ALA A 47 3.07 -4.84 10.33
N LYS A 48 3.17 -5.82 9.41
CA LYS A 48 2.36 -5.85 8.18
C LYS A 48 0.86 -5.99 8.51
N GLY A 49 0.48 -6.91 9.39
CA GLY A 49 -0.91 -7.09 9.83
C GLY A 49 -1.47 -5.85 10.53
N TYR A 50 -0.66 -5.20 11.35
CA TYR A 50 -1.04 -3.95 12.02
C TYR A 50 -1.28 -2.83 11.00
N VAL A 51 -0.37 -2.62 10.04
CA VAL A 51 -0.56 -1.62 8.99
C VAL A 51 -1.81 -1.92 8.15
N ARG A 52 -2.03 -3.18 7.73
CA ARG A 52 -3.24 -3.56 6.97
C ARG A 52 -4.51 -3.14 7.68
N SER A 53 -4.68 -3.55 8.94
CA SER A 53 -5.90 -3.27 9.68
C SER A 53 -6.15 -1.77 9.89
N ARG A 54 -5.08 -0.96 10.04
CA ARG A 54 -5.18 0.49 10.24
C ARG A 54 -5.32 1.27 8.93
N ALA A 55 -4.91 0.69 7.80
CA ALA A 55 -4.91 1.36 6.50
C ALA A 55 -6.24 1.27 5.76
N VAL A 56 -7.10 0.29 6.05
CA VAL A 56 -8.37 0.09 5.33
C VAL A 56 -9.23 1.35 5.31
N MET A 57 -9.54 1.94 6.48
CA MET A 57 -10.48 3.08 6.53
C MET A 57 -9.96 4.32 5.78
N PRO A 58 -8.70 4.79 5.97
CA PRO A 58 -8.15 5.90 5.20
C PRO A 58 -8.11 5.62 3.69
N ILE A 59 -7.71 4.40 3.31
CA ILE A 59 -7.58 4.01 1.91
C ILE A 59 -8.95 3.94 1.24
N THR A 60 -9.96 3.39 1.91
CA THR A 60 -11.33 3.38 1.38
C THR A 60 -11.82 4.80 1.15
N ALA A 61 -11.67 5.71 2.11
CA ALA A 61 -12.10 7.10 1.96
C ALA A 61 -11.39 7.81 0.79
N GLU A 62 -10.09 7.56 0.62
CA GLU A 62 -9.32 8.17 -0.47
C GLU A 62 -9.62 7.53 -1.83
N THR A 63 -9.94 6.23 -1.85
CA THR A 63 -10.39 5.52 -3.05
C THR A 63 -11.70 6.13 -3.55
N GLU A 64 -12.68 6.36 -2.68
CA GLU A 64 -13.96 6.99 -3.05
C GLU A 64 -13.75 8.39 -3.64
N LYS A 65 -12.87 9.20 -3.03
CA LYS A 65 -12.54 10.54 -3.55
C LYS A 65 -11.91 10.48 -4.93
N LEU A 66 -10.93 9.60 -5.12
CA LEU A 66 -10.24 9.47 -6.40
C LEU A 66 -11.18 8.95 -7.50
N LEU A 67 -12.04 7.99 -7.17
CA LEU A 67 -13.06 7.50 -8.09
C LEU A 67 -14.06 8.59 -8.48
N ALA A 68 -14.46 9.44 -7.53
CA ALA A 68 -15.30 10.61 -7.81
C ALA A 68 -14.57 11.64 -8.70
N GLU A 69 -13.29 11.94 -8.44
CA GLU A 69 -12.46 12.85 -9.26
C GLU A 69 -12.31 12.36 -10.71
N GLU A 70 -12.15 11.04 -10.91
CA GLU A 70 -11.96 10.44 -12.24
C GLU A 70 -13.30 10.11 -12.95
N ASN A 71 -14.45 10.51 -12.37
CA ASN A 71 -15.80 10.15 -12.84
C ASN A 71 -15.98 8.63 -13.05
N MET A 72 -15.28 7.83 -12.25
CA MET A 72 -15.30 6.38 -12.32
C MET A 72 -16.18 5.85 -11.18
N SER A 73 -17.37 5.34 -11.50
CA SER A 73 -18.23 4.66 -10.52
C SER A 73 -18.37 3.19 -10.90
N SER A 74 -17.44 2.36 -10.43
CA SER A 74 -17.49 0.91 -10.63
C SER A 74 -17.18 0.19 -9.31
N PRO A 75 -18.17 -0.50 -8.72
CA PRO A 75 -17.95 -1.32 -7.53
C PRO A 75 -16.84 -2.36 -7.71
N LYS A 76 -16.76 -2.98 -8.90
CA LYS A 76 -15.70 -3.95 -9.23
C LYS A 76 -14.30 -3.34 -9.21
N LEU A 77 -14.16 -2.09 -9.68
CA LEU A 77 -12.89 -1.39 -9.66
C LEU A 77 -12.50 -1.03 -8.22
N ARG A 78 -13.47 -0.57 -7.41
CA ARG A 78 -13.27 -0.31 -5.98
C ARG A 78 -12.80 -1.56 -5.23
N ASP A 79 -13.46 -2.69 -5.45
CA ASP A 79 -13.13 -3.97 -4.81
C ASP A 79 -11.72 -4.46 -5.17
N ALA A 80 -11.22 -4.10 -6.36
CA ALA A 80 -9.85 -4.38 -6.76
C ALA A 80 -8.83 -3.36 -6.22
N LEU A 81 -9.19 -2.06 -6.20
CA LEU A 81 -8.29 -0.97 -5.80
C LEU A 81 -7.96 -0.97 -4.32
N ILE A 82 -8.96 -1.17 -3.45
CA ILE A 82 -8.77 -1.13 -1.99
C ILE A 82 -7.70 -2.13 -1.53
N PRO A 83 -7.79 -3.45 -1.82
CA PRO A 83 -6.78 -4.40 -1.39
C PRO A 83 -5.41 -4.12 -2.04
N ALA A 84 -5.38 -3.70 -3.31
CA ALA A 84 -4.13 -3.35 -3.99
C ALA A 84 -3.43 -2.14 -3.34
N ALA A 85 -4.20 -1.10 -2.99
CA ALA A 85 -3.69 0.10 -2.32
C ALA A 85 -3.22 -0.20 -0.90
N VAL A 86 -3.93 -1.07 -0.18
CA VAL A 86 -3.51 -1.55 1.15
C VAL A 86 -2.17 -2.28 1.05
N GLU A 87 -1.99 -3.20 0.10
CA GLU A 87 -0.71 -3.88 -0.09
C GLU A 87 0.41 -2.93 -0.51
N ALA A 88 0.13 -1.96 -1.38
CA ALA A 88 1.09 -0.91 -1.75
C ALA A 88 1.53 -0.09 -0.52
N MET A 89 0.60 0.28 0.36
CA MET A 89 0.89 0.96 1.63
C MET A 89 1.77 0.12 2.56
N VAL A 90 1.45 -1.17 2.70
CA VAL A 90 2.24 -2.10 3.53
C VAL A 90 3.67 -2.19 3.02
N ARG A 91 3.87 -2.36 1.71
CA ARG A 91 5.20 -2.35 1.09
C ARG A 91 5.92 -1.03 1.38
N MET A 92 5.25 0.10 1.18
CA MET A 92 5.81 1.43 1.40
C MET A 92 6.24 1.68 2.85
N LEU A 93 5.50 1.20 3.85
CA LEU A 93 5.83 1.45 5.26
C LEU A 93 6.73 0.37 5.88
N CYS A 94 6.56 -0.90 5.51
CA CYS A 94 7.27 -2.02 6.14
C CYS A 94 8.54 -2.42 5.38
N ASP A 95 8.56 -2.38 4.05
CA ASP A 95 9.75 -2.77 3.27
C ASP A 95 10.80 -1.65 3.30
N SER A 96 10.39 -0.39 3.40
CA SER A 96 11.29 0.75 3.65
C SER A 96 12.07 0.60 4.95
N ARG A 97 11.42 0.14 6.04
CA ARG A 97 12.12 -0.12 7.31
C ARG A 97 13.10 -1.28 7.20
N SER A 98 12.75 -2.31 6.44
CA SER A 98 13.62 -3.47 6.20
C SER A 98 14.90 -3.08 5.45
N ARG A 99 14.87 -2.04 4.61
CA ARG A 99 16.07 -1.50 3.95
C ARG A 99 16.95 -0.72 4.93
N VAL A 100 16.38 0.16 5.76
CA VAL A 100 17.14 0.96 6.74
C VAL A 100 17.84 0.09 7.80
N ILE A 101 17.20 -0.98 8.27
CA ILE A 101 17.79 -1.90 9.26
C ILE A 101 18.98 -2.67 8.66
N LYS A 102 18.94 -3.00 7.37
CA LYS A 102 20.02 -3.74 6.69
C LYS A 102 21.25 -2.87 6.36
N THR A 103 21.11 -1.55 6.28
CA THR A 103 22.20 -0.61 5.96
C THR A 103 22.87 0.05 7.17
N GLN A 104 22.61 -0.38 8.40
CA GLN A 104 23.55 -0.12 9.50
C GLN A 104 24.59 -1.25 9.54
N PRO A 105 25.76 -1.12 8.91
CA PRO A 105 26.88 -1.97 9.26
C PRO A 105 27.18 -1.67 10.72
N GLY A 106 27.13 -2.71 11.55
CA GLY A 106 27.45 -2.58 12.96
C GLY A 106 28.75 -1.81 13.10
N LYS A 107 28.69 -0.66 13.77
CA LYS A 107 29.88 -0.07 14.39
C LYS A 107 30.38 -1.11 15.37
N ARG A 108 31.22 -2.02 14.86
CA ARG A 108 32.10 -2.88 15.64
C ARG A 108 32.81 -1.92 16.59
N ARG A 109 32.50 -2.06 17.87
CA ARG A 109 33.36 -1.57 18.94
C ARG A 109 34.73 -2.18 18.67
N VAL A 110 35.69 -1.34 18.30
CA VAL A 110 37.09 -1.70 18.41
C VAL A 110 37.52 -1.13 19.76
N ALA A 111 38.04 -2.04 20.58
CA ALA A 111 38.55 -1.84 21.91
C ALA A 111 39.76 -0.88 21.92
#